data_AF-A0A957VQD9-F1
#
_entry.id   AF-A0A957VQD9-F1
#
_cell.length_a   1.000
_cell.length_b   1.000
_cell.length_c   1.000
_cell.angle_alpha   90.00
_cell.angle_beta   90.00
_cell.angle_gamma   90.00
#
_symmetry.space_group_name_H-M   'P 1'
#
loop_
_entity.id
_entity.type
_entity.pdbx_description
1 polymer ?
#
loop_
_entity_poly.entity_id
_entity_poly.type
_entity_poly.pdbx_seq_one_letter_code
_entity_poly.pdbx_strand_id
1 'polypeptide(L)'
;PLLRRVSAEFADRATPEQQAEFDAFCADNAEWLDDYALFMALKDAHGGAPWNQWEMDLRGRDPRALDAAAKEHTTIVHGHKFNQWLFYRQYLKLKQYANDKGVQIVGDIPIFVAMDSADAWANPDEFFLDAEFQPTVVAGVPPDYFSATGQLWGNPLYRWDAMKRTGYAWWLRRVKAALRLYDMVRIDHFRGFAAYWEVPAGEATAING
;
A
#
# COMPACT_ATOMS: atom_id res chain seq x y z
N PRO A 1 -4.66 -6.46 20.29
CA PRO A 1 -5.38 -7.21 21.36
C PRO A 1 -6.90 -7.24 21.19
N LEU A 2 -7.58 -6.10 21.07
CA LEU A 2 -9.04 -6.06 20.89
C LEU A 2 -9.49 -6.49 19.49
N LEU A 3 -8.94 -5.90 18.42
CA LEU A 3 -9.33 -6.24 17.04
C LEU A 3 -9.08 -7.71 16.69
N ARG A 4 -7.97 -8.29 17.17
CA ARG A 4 -7.70 -9.74 17.02
C ARG A 4 -8.77 -10.60 17.69
N ARG A 5 -9.21 -10.21 18.89
CA ARG A 5 -10.29 -10.92 19.61
C ARG A 5 -11.62 -10.80 18.87
N VAL A 6 -11.98 -9.59 18.44
CA VAL A 6 -13.23 -9.35 17.69
C VAL A 6 -13.22 -10.13 16.38
N SER A 7 -12.10 -10.16 15.65
CA SER A 7 -11.98 -10.97 14.43
C SER A 7 -12.11 -12.46 14.70
N ALA A 8 -11.54 -12.97 15.80
CA ALA A 8 -11.60 -14.40 16.13
C ALA A 8 -13.02 -14.83 16.52
N GLU A 9 -13.76 -13.98 17.23
CA GLU A 9 -15.15 -14.24 17.62
C GLU A 9 -16.16 -13.90 16.51
N PHE A 10 -15.72 -13.34 15.37
CA PHE A 10 -16.62 -12.83 14.34
C PHE A 10 -17.48 -13.93 13.72
N ALA A 11 -16.88 -15.05 13.30
CA ALA A 11 -17.62 -16.14 12.66
C ALA A 11 -18.74 -16.71 13.56
N ASP A 12 -18.55 -16.69 14.88
CA ASP A 12 -19.52 -17.22 15.84
C ASP A 12 -20.60 -16.21 16.26
N ARG A 13 -20.31 -14.90 16.13
CA ARG A 13 -21.16 -13.82 16.68
C ARG A 13 -21.76 -12.89 15.62
N ALA A 14 -21.25 -12.93 14.39
CA ALA A 14 -21.75 -12.12 13.29
C ALA A 14 -23.19 -12.49 12.96
N THR A 15 -24.00 -11.48 12.62
CA THR A 15 -25.28 -11.77 11.98
C THR A 15 -25.06 -12.24 10.55
N PRO A 16 -26.00 -12.97 9.92
CA PRO A 16 -25.88 -13.37 8.52
C PRO A 16 -25.61 -12.20 7.57
N GLU A 17 -26.17 -11.02 7.86
CA GLU A 17 -25.96 -9.80 7.08
C GLU A 17 -24.53 -9.28 7.22
N GLN A 18 -23.95 -9.33 8.43
CA GLN A 18 -22.57 -8.91 8.67
C GLN A 18 -21.58 -9.85 7.98
N GLN A 19 -21.85 -11.15 8.01
CA GLN A 19 -21.03 -12.13 7.28
C GLN A 19 -21.10 -11.87 5.77
N ALA A 20 -22.29 -11.66 5.22
CA ALA A 20 -22.46 -11.35 3.80
C ALA A 20 -21.79 -10.02 3.40
N GLU A 21 -21.88 -8.97 4.23
CA GLU A 21 -21.16 -7.71 4.03
C GLU A 21 -19.63 -7.91 4.01
N PHE A 22 -19.11 -8.77 4.89
CA PHE A 22 -17.68 -9.07 4.97
C PHE A 22 -17.20 -9.88 3.75
N ASP A 23 -17.94 -10.91 3.37
CA ASP A 23 -17.60 -11.77 2.23
C ASP A 23 -17.64 -10.96 0.92
N ALA A 24 -18.66 -10.12 0.74
CA ALA A 24 -18.77 -9.21 -0.40
C ALA A 24 -17.60 -8.21 -0.41
N PHE A 25 -17.26 -7.63 0.74
CA PHE A 25 -16.09 -6.75 0.84
C PHE A 25 -14.80 -7.47 0.42
N CYS A 26 -14.60 -8.72 0.85
CA CYS A 26 -13.42 -9.48 0.47
C CYS A 26 -13.38 -9.74 -1.04
N ALA A 27 -14.52 -10.15 -1.63
CA ALA A 27 -14.61 -10.41 -3.07
C ALA A 27 -14.38 -9.14 -3.91
N ASP A 28 -15.03 -8.03 -3.56
CA ASP A 28 -14.94 -6.77 -4.30
C ASP A 28 -13.55 -6.11 -4.23
N ASN A 29 -12.75 -6.48 -3.22
CA ASN A 29 -11.45 -5.88 -2.93
C ASN A 29 -10.28 -6.85 -3.11
N ALA A 30 -10.53 -8.08 -3.58
CA ALA A 30 -9.53 -9.14 -3.63
C ALA A 30 -8.22 -8.72 -4.33
N GLU A 31 -8.31 -7.90 -5.38
CA GLU A 31 -7.15 -7.40 -6.16
C GLU A 31 -6.07 -6.73 -5.30
N TRP A 32 -6.43 -6.02 -4.23
CA TRP A 32 -5.46 -5.36 -3.34
C TRP A 32 -5.47 -5.93 -1.93
N LEU A 33 -6.63 -6.42 -1.47
CA LEU A 33 -6.85 -6.85 -0.11
C LEU A 33 -6.10 -8.15 0.19
N ASP A 34 -6.01 -9.05 -0.78
CA ASP A 34 -5.35 -10.34 -0.61
C ASP A 34 -3.84 -10.15 -0.46
N ASP A 35 -3.24 -9.32 -1.33
CA ASP A 35 -1.85 -8.92 -1.23
C ASP A 35 -1.58 -8.16 0.07
N TYR A 36 -2.40 -7.18 0.43
CA TYR A 36 -2.25 -6.44 1.69
C TYR A 36 -2.30 -7.38 2.91
N ALA A 37 -3.28 -8.27 2.97
CA ALA A 37 -3.47 -9.14 4.13
C ALA A 37 -2.34 -10.18 4.26
N LEU A 38 -1.86 -10.74 3.14
CA LEU A 38 -0.71 -11.64 3.14
C LEU A 38 0.59 -10.90 3.49
N PHE A 39 0.81 -9.72 2.92
CA PHE A 39 1.94 -8.86 3.27
C PHE A 39 2.01 -8.61 4.77
N MET A 40 0.89 -8.22 5.38
CA MET A 40 0.85 -7.95 6.82
C MET A 40 1.07 -9.21 7.66
N ALA A 41 0.53 -10.36 7.23
CA ALA A 41 0.75 -11.63 7.92
C ALA A 41 2.22 -12.08 7.86
N LEU A 42 2.85 -11.96 6.68
CA LEU A 42 4.28 -12.24 6.50
C LEU A 42 5.14 -11.26 7.31
N LYS A 43 4.78 -9.97 7.33
CA LYS A 43 5.47 -8.99 8.16
C LYS A 43 5.44 -9.35 9.64
N ASP A 44 4.28 -9.77 10.16
CA ASP A 44 4.14 -10.26 11.54
C ASP A 44 5.01 -11.52 11.77
N ALA A 45 5.01 -12.47 10.83
CA ALA A 45 5.81 -13.71 10.91
C ALA A 45 7.33 -13.45 10.94
N HIS A 46 7.79 -12.38 10.29
CA HIS A 46 9.19 -11.95 10.25
C HIS A 46 9.54 -10.91 11.32
N GLY A 47 8.74 -10.78 12.39
CA GLY A 47 9.03 -9.85 13.49
C GLY A 47 9.06 -8.38 13.06
N GLY A 48 8.34 -8.03 12.00
CA GLY A 48 8.26 -6.68 11.46
C GLY A 48 9.27 -6.35 10.34
N ALA A 49 10.14 -7.29 9.97
CA ALA A 49 11.13 -7.07 8.91
C ALA A 49 10.46 -6.62 7.59
N PRO A 50 11.07 -5.69 6.84
CA PRO A 50 10.54 -5.23 5.57
C PRO A 50 10.64 -6.32 4.51
N TRP A 51 9.74 -6.29 3.53
CA TRP A 51 9.61 -7.39 2.56
C TRP A 51 10.84 -7.63 1.70
N ASN A 52 11.66 -6.59 1.47
CA ASN A 52 12.90 -6.70 0.71
C ASN A 52 14.01 -7.45 1.49
N GLN A 53 13.76 -7.82 2.75
CA GLN A 53 14.63 -8.65 3.60
C GLN A 53 14.08 -10.08 3.84
N TRP A 54 12.89 -10.41 3.33
CA TRP A 54 12.37 -11.79 3.41
C TRP A 54 13.14 -12.73 2.49
N GLU A 55 12.92 -14.03 2.65
CA GLU A 55 13.48 -15.05 1.77
C GLU A 55 13.06 -14.80 0.32
N MET A 56 13.95 -15.16 -0.62
CA MET A 56 13.79 -14.85 -2.04
C MET A 56 12.45 -15.35 -2.60
N ASP A 57 11.97 -16.51 -2.16
CA ASP A 57 10.71 -17.08 -2.64
C ASP A 57 9.49 -16.23 -2.23
N LEU A 58 9.52 -15.59 -1.06
CA LEU A 58 8.45 -14.69 -0.60
C LEU A 58 8.60 -13.29 -1.19
N ARG A 59 9.84 -12.78 -1.19
CA ARG A 59 10.18 -11.46 -1.75
C ARG A 59 9.92 -11.39 -3.25
N GLY A 60 10.29 -12.44 -3.97
CA GLY A 60 10.07 -12.64 -5.40
C GLY A 60 8.70 -13.22 -5.75
N ARG A 61 7.85 -13.45 -4.75
CA ARG A 61 6.44 -13.85 -4.91
C ARG A 61 6.26 -15.15 -5.69
N ASP A 62 7.07 -16.17 -5.38
CA ASP A 62 6.87 -17.51 -5.91
C ASP A 62 5.45 -18.01 -5.56
N PRO A 63 4.64 -18.44 -6.54
CA PRO A 63 3.25 -18.80 -6.28
C PRO A 63 3.07 -19.93 -5.26
N ARG A 64 4.01 -20.87 -5.18
CA ARG A 64 3.92 -21.98 -4.21
C ARG A 64 4.25 -21.51 -2.80
N ALA A 65 5.29 -20.68 -2.67
CA ALA A 65 5.64 -20.08 -1.38
C ALA A 65 4.51 -19.19 -0.84
N LEU A 66 3.88 -18.38 -1.70
CA LEU A 66 2.74 -17.55 -1.31
C LEU A 66 1.51 -18.36 -0.91
N ASP A 67 1.17 -19.42 -1.66
CA ASP A 67 0.05 -20.31 -1.31
C ASP A 67 0.30 -21.05 0.02
N ALA A 68 1.53 -21.51 0.24
CA ALA A 68 1.92 -22.13 1.52
C ALA A 68 1.80 -21.14 2.68
N ALA A 69 2.33 -19.92 2.53
CA ALA A 69 2.25 -18.88 3.55
C ALA A 69 0.81 -18.44 3.83
N ALA A 70 -0.02 -18.31 2.79
CA ALA A 70 -1.43 -17.96 2.94
C ALA A 70 -2.20 -19.02 3.74
N LYS A 71 -1.91 -20.31 3.52
CA LYS A 71 -2.48 -21.42 4.28
C LYS A 71 -1.99 -21.43 5.72
N GLU A 72 -0.68 -21.30 5.92
CA GLU A 72 -0.05 -21.28 7.25
C GLU A 72 -0.60 -20.14 8.12
N HIS A 73 -0.79 -18.96 7.52
CA HIS A 73 -1.19 -17.75 8.23
C HIS A 73 -2.68 -17.40 8.03
N THR A 74 -3.53 -18.37 7.67
CA THR A 74 -4.95 -18.15 7.32
C THR A 74 -5.68 -17.26 8.34
N THR A 75 -5.52 -17.54 9.64
CA THR A 75 -6.17 -16.79 10.73
C THR A 75 -5.69 -15.33 10.79
N ILE A 76 -4.40 -15.09 10.57
CA ILE A 76 -3.81 -13.74 10.60
C ILE A 76 -4.25 -12.96 9.37
N VAL A 77 -4.18 -13.58 8.18
CA VAL A 77 -4.67 -13.03 6.92
C VAL A 77 -6.14 -12.62 7.06
N HIS A 78 -7.00 -13.52 7.55
CA HIS A 78 -8.40 -13.22 7.82
C HIS A 78 -8.54 -12.02 8.76
N GLY A 79 -7.75 -11.95 9.83
CA GLY A 79 -7.74 -10.82 10.76
C GLY A 79 -7.41 -9.48 10.10
N HIS A 80 -6.47 -9.44 9.16
CA HIS A 80 -6.16 -8.22 8.42
C HIS A 80 -7.28 -7.83 7.44
N LYS A 81 -7.89 -8.80 6.75
CA LYS A 81 -9.06 -8.55 5.90
C LYS A 81 -10.23 -7.99 6.71
N PHE A 82 -10.49 -8.58 7.87
CA PHE A 82 -11.52 -8.15 8.81
C PHE A 82 -11.30 -6.71 9.29
N ASN A 83 -10.07 -6.34 9.63
CA ASN A 83 -9.75 -4.97 10.04
C ASN A 83 -10.01 -3.95 8.92
N GLN A 84 -9.67 -4.31 7.67
CA GLN A 84 -9.96 -3.46 6.51
C GLN A 84 -11.48 -3.31 6.31
N TRP A 85 -12.24 -4.41 6.38
CA TRP A 85 -13.70 -4.34 6.31
C TRP A 85 -14.29 -3.40 7.38
N LEU A 86 -13.87 -3.54 8.64
CA LEU A 86 -14.32 -2.65 9.71
C LEU A 86 -14.01 -1.19 9.43
N PHE A 87 -12.80 -0.88 8.95
CA PHE A 87 -12.39 0.46 8.57
C PHE A 87 -13.31 1.03 7.48
N TYR A 88 -13.45 0.33 6.35
CA TYR A 88 -14.28 0.80 5.23
C TYR A 88 -15.75 0.93 5.64
N ARG A 89 -16.27 -0.03 6.41
CA ARG A 89 -17.66 -0.01 6.89
C ARG A 89 -17.96 1.22 7.73
N GLN A 90 -17.06 1.59 8.65
CA GLN A 90 -17.25 2.74 9.52
C GLN A 90 -16.98 4.05 8.77
N TYR A 91 -15.91 4.09 7.99
CA TYR A 91 -15.50 5.29 7.26
C TYR A 91 -16.52 5.69 6.19
N LEU A 92 -17.07 4.74 5.44
CA LEU A 92 -18.08 5.04 4.40
C LEU A 92 -19.40 5.53 5.02
N LYS A 93 -19.78 5.05 6.21
CA LYS A 93 -20.92 5.59 6.96
C LYS A 93 -20.68 7.05 7.37
N LEU A 94 -19.47 7.37 7.83
CA LEU A 94 -19.08 8.74 8.15
C LEU A 94 -19.10 9.64 6.91
N LYS A 95 -18.52 9.18 5.80
CA LYS A 95 -18.51 9.89 4.52
C LYS A 95 -19.93 10.18 4.05
N GLN A 96 -20.80 9.18 4.04
CA GLN A 96 -22.20 9.35 3.67
C GLN A 96 -22.87 10.42 4.54
N TYR A 97 -22.72 10.33 5.86
CA TYR A 97 -23.27 11.32 6.79
C TYR A 97 -22.78 12.75 6.50
N ALA A 98 -21.47 12.92 6.24
CA ALA A 98 -20.91 14.22 5.88
C ALA A 98 -21.50 14.73 4.55
N ASN A 99 -21.55 13.89 3.52
CA ASN A 99 -22.08 14.24 2.21
C ASN A 99 -23.58 14.58 2.26
N ASP A 100 -24.39 13.89 3.07
CA ASP A 100 -25.80 14.20 3.31
C ASP A 100 -26.01 15.58 3.95
N LYS A 101 -24.97 16.11 4.61
CA LYS A 101 -24.94 17.46 5.18
C LYS A 101 -24.30 18.49 4.25
N GLY A 102 -23.98 18.12 3.01
CA GLY A 102 -23.30 18.98 2.04
C GLY A 102 -21.82 19.21 2.36
N VAL A 103 -21.21 18.40 3.24
CA VAL A 103 -19.78 18.46 3.56
C VAL A 103 -19.02 17.47 2.69
N GLN A 104 -17.99 17.96 2.00
CA GLN A 104 -17.09 17.13 1.19
C GLN A 104 -15.80 16.83 1.95
N ILE A 105 -15.27 15.62 1.76
CA ILE A 105 -14.02 15.17 2.37
C ILE A 105 -12.87 15.32 1.36
N VAL A 106 -11.86 16.10 1.73
CA VAL A 106 -10.59 16.20 1.01
C VAL A 106 -9.60 15.22 1.61
N GLY A 107 -9.25 14.19 0.86
CA GLY A 107 -8.18 13.26 1.20
C GLY A 107 -6.82 13.72 0.70
N ASP A 108 -5.81 12.96 1.08
CA ASP A 108 -4.42 13.24 0.71
C ASP A 108 -3.69 11.92 0.44
N ILE A 109 -2.96 11.86 -0.67
CA ILE A 109 -2.09 10.74 -0.99
C ILE A 109 -0.68 11.26 -1.32
N PRO A 110 0.39 10.67 -0.76
CA PRO A 110 1.75 11.00 -1.17
C PRO A 110 1.99 10.59 -2.62
N ILE A 111 2.78 11.33 -3.40
CA ILE A 111 3.10 10.88 -4.77
C ILE A 111 3.80 9.52 -4.73
N PHE A 112 4.82 9.33 -3.89
CA PHE A 112 5.56 8.09 -3.75
C PHE A 112 4.98 7.20 -2.65
N VAL A 113 5.11 5.88 -2.81
CA VAL A 113 4.80 4.90 -1.76
C VAL A 113 6.03 4.60 -0.91
N ALA A 114 5.85 3.99 0.25
CA ALA A 114 6.98 3.51 1.05
C ALA A 114 7.59 2.26 0.38
N MET A 115 8.91 2.05 0.55
CA MET A 115 9.56 0.81 0.08
C MET A 115 8.92 -0.40 0.78
N ASP A 116 8.82 -0.35 2.10
CA ASP A 116 8.19 -1.40 2.90
C ASP A 116 6.66 -1.29 2.87
N SER A 117 6.06 -1.63 1.73
CA SER A 117 4.62 -1.60 1.49
C SER A 117 4.16 -2.79 0.66
N ALA A 118 2.89 -3.16 0.82
CA ALA A 118 2.24 -4.14 -0.04
C ALA A 118 2.21 -3.68 -1.52
N ASP A 119 2.13 -2.36 -1.76
CA ASP A 119 2.17 -1.79 -3.11
C ASP A 119 3.48 -2.13 -3.84
N ALA A 120 4.62 -1.87 -3.21
CA ALA A 120 5.95 -2.14 -3.78
C ALA A 120 6.24 -3.64 -3.87
N TRP A 121 5.83 -4.41 -2.86
CA TRP A 121 5.99 -5.87 -2.86
C TRP A 121 5.18 -6.54 -3.97
N ALA A 122 3.90 -6.18 -4.14
CA ALA A 122 3.01 -6.83 -5.10
C ALA A 122 3.19 -6.34 -6.55
N ASN A 123 3.82 -5.17 -6.75
CA ASN A 123 3.99 -4.56 -8.08
C ASN A 123 5.47 -4.15 -8.31
N PRO A 124 6.46 -5.05 -8.13
CA PRO A 124 7.88 -4.67 -8.15
C PRO A 124 8.31 -4.08 -9.50
N ASP A 125 7.68 -4.49 -10.60
CA ASP A 125 7.96 -4.00 -11.96
C ASP A 125 7.62 -2.52 -12.18
N GLU A 126 6.79 -1.94 -11.30
CA GLU A 126 6.41 -0.53 -11.34
C GLU A 126 7.50 0.39 -10.74
N PHE A 127 8.57 -0.18 -10.16
CA PHE A 127 9.62 0.52 -9.41
C PHE A 127 11.03 0.20 -9.92
N PHE A 128 11.98 1.10 -9.66
CA PHE A 128 13.39 0.88 -9.95
C PHE A 128 14.04 0.01 -8.87
N LEU A 129 13.90 -1.31 -9.03
CA LEU A 129 14.48 -2.33 -8.15
C LEU A 129 15.51 -3.19 -8.90
N ASP A 130 16.52 -3.69 -8.19
CA ASP A 130 17.48 -4.69 -8.71
C ASP A 130 16.94 -6.13 -8.61
N ALA A 131 17.77 -7.11 -8.98
CA ALA A 131 17.40 -8.54 -8.94
C ALA A 131 17.14 -9.07 -7.51
N GLU A 132 17.64 -8.35 -6.50
CA GLU A 132 17.44 -8.63 -5.08
C GLU A 132 16.31 -7.76 -4.48
N PHE A 133 15.54 -7.09 -5.34
CA PHE A 133 14.43 -6.21 -4.97
C PHE A 133 14.84 -5.03 -4.06
N GLN A 134 16.07 -4.55 -4.19
CA GLN A 134 16.53 -3.33 -3.54
C GLN A 134 16.36 -2.13 -4.48
N PRO A 135 16.02 -0.94 -3.96
CA PRO A 135 15.98 0.27 -4.77
C PRO A 135 17.34 0.56 -5.38
N THR A 136 17.40 0.85 -6.68
CA THR A 136 18.63 1.34 -7.33
C THR A 136 18.74 2.86 -7.25
N VAL A 137 17.60 3.53 -7.16
CA VAL A 137 17.45 4.97 -6.96
C VAL A 137 16.31 5.25 -6.00
N VAL A 138 16.38 6.39 -5.31
CA VAL A 138 15.40 6.80 -4.31
C VAL A 138 14.97 8.26 -4.48
N ALA A 139 13.78 8.56 -3.98
CA ALA A 139 13.21 9.89 -4.03
C ALA A 139 13.90 10.87 -3.05
N GLY A 140 13.92 12.13 -3.46
CA GLY A 140 14.32 13.24 -2.61
C GLY A 140 13.95 14.58 -3.25
N VAL A 141 14.55 15.64 -2.73
CA VAL A 141 14.60 16.97 -3.35
C VAL A 141 16.02 17.52 -3.30
N PRO A 142 16.46 18.26 -4.33
CA PRO A 142 17.82 18.78 -4.40
C PRO A 142 18.09 19.81 -3.29
N PRO A 143 19.36 20.14 -3.04
CA PRO A 143 19.71 21.35 -2.32
C PRO A 143 19.06 22.58 -2.95
N ASP A 144 18.64 23.49 -2.09
CA ASP A 144 18.11 24.79 -2.48
C ASP A 144 18.56 25.86 -1.47
N TYR A 145 18.07 27.08 -1.63
CA TYR A 145 18.41 28.18 -0.73
C TYR A 145 17.86 28.01 0.70
N PHE A 146 16.98 27.02 0.94
CA PHE A 146 16.47 26.66 2.26
C PHE A 146 17.20 25.45 2.87
N SER A 147 17.71 24.52 2.06
CA SER A 147 18.44 23.32 2.51
C SER A 147 19.72 23.09 1.71
N ALA A 148 20.88 23.17 2.39
CA ALA A 148 22.19 22.97 1.76
C ALA A 148 22.45 21.53 1.26
N THR A 149 21.71 20.54 1.77
CA THR A 149 21.89 19.12 1.43
C THR A 149 20.67 18.50 0.74
N GLY A 150 19.64 19.30 0.48
CA GLY A 150 18.34 18.82 0.02
C GLY A 150 17.65 17.97 1.08
N GLN A 151 16.80 17.04 0.65
CA GLN A 151 16.15 16.05 1.53
C GLN A 151 16.16 14.70 0.85
N LEU A 152 16.67 13.68 1.54
CA LEU A 152 16.64 12.30 1.10
C LEU A 152 15.45 11.60 1.75
N TRP A 153 14.46 11.18 0.96
CA TRP A 153 13.23 10.58 1.49
C TRP A 153 13.28 9.05 1.51
N GLY A 154 14.02 8.44 0.58
CA GLY A 154 14.23 6.99 0.56
C GLY A 154 13.10 6.18 -0.06
N ASN A 155 12.03 6.81 -0.56
CA ASN A 155 10.97 6.11 -1.30
C ASN A 155 11.52 5.52 -2.61
N PRO A 156 11.05 4.32 -3.04
CA PRO A 156 11.36 3.81 -4.36
C PRO A 156 10.73 4.71 -5.43
N LEU A 157 11.46 4.91 -6.52
CA LEU A 157 11.00 5.70 -7.66
C LEU A 157 10.28 4.82 -8.70
N TYR A 158 9.29 5.42 -9.36
CA TYR A 158 8.48 4.76 -10.36
C TYR A 158 9.20 4.58 -11.69
N ARG A 159 9.03 3.40 -12.29
CA ARG A 159 9.33 3.17 -13.71
C ARG A 159 8.19 3.72 -14.57
N TRP A 160 8.17 5.05 -14.75
CA TRP A 160 7.11 5.72 -15.53
C TRP A 160 6.98 5.19 -16.96
N ASP A 161 8.06 4.65 -17.55
CA ASP A 161 8.05 3.97 -18.84
C ASP A 161 7.25 2.66 -18.79
N ALA A 162 7.38 1.88 -17.72
CA ALA A 162 6.63 0.65 -17.48
C ALA A 162 5.15 0.95 -17.25
N MET A 163 4.86 1.91 -16.38
CA MET A 163 3.49 2.38 -16.15
C MET A 163 2.82 2.87 -17.44
N LYS A 164 3.55 3.61 -18.28
CA LYS A 164 3.00 4.08 -19.56
C LYS A 164 2.63 2.92 -20.48
N ARG A 165 3.41 1.84 -20.52
CA ARG A 165 3.10 0.64 -21.33
C ARG A 165 1.82 -0.06 -20.87
N THR A 166 1.50 -0.01 -19.58
CA THR A 166 0.27 -0.59 -19.02
C THR A 166 -0.91 0.40 -19.00
N GLY A 167 -0.76 1.58 -19.61
CA GLY A 167 -1.79 2.61 -19.60
C GLY A 167 -2.02 3.23 -18.21
N TYR A 168 -0.97 3.26 -17.38
CA TYR A 168 -0.97 3.77 -16.01
C TYR A 168 -1.93 3.02 -15.08
N ALA A 169 -2.15 1.73 -15.33
CA ALA A 169 -3.13 0.91 -14.61
C ALA A 169 -2.97 0.98 -13.08
N TRP A 170 -1.75 0.89 -12.57
CA TRP A 170 -1.48 0.99 -11.12
C TRP A 170 -1.96 2.33 -10.53
N TRP A 171 -1.61 3.46 -11.15
CA TRP A 171 -2.05 4.79 -10.72
C TRP A 171 -3.57 4.98 -10.83
N LEU A 172 -4.18 4.47 -11.90
CA LEU A 172 -5.64 4.52 -12.06
C LEU A 172 -6.37 3.77 -10.95
N ARG A 173 -5.87 2.59 -10.56
CA ARG A 173 -6.41 1.84 -9.40
C ARG A 173 -6.24 2.62 -8.10
N ARG A 174 -5.06 3.21 -7.87
CA ARG A 174 -4.78 4.02 -6.68
C ARG A 174 -5.72 5.22 -6.55
N VAL A 175 -5.94 5.97 -7.64
CA VAL A 175 -6.87 7.11 -7.66
C VAL A 175 -8.30 6.64 -7.46
N LYS A 176 -8.71 5.54 -8.11
CA LYS A 176 -10.05 4.94 -7.92
C LYS A 176 -10.29 4.53 -6.47
N ALA A 177 -9.30 3.93 -5.81
CA ALA A 177 -9.38 3.56 -4.39
C ALA A 177 -9.49 4.81 -3.50
N ALA A 178 -8.68 5.84 -3.74
CA ALA A 178 -8.73 7.10 -3.00
C ALA A 178 -10.09 7.81 -3.15
N LEU A 179 -10.66 7.85 -4.36
CA LEU A 179 -11.99 8.44 -4.61
C LEU A 179 -13.15 7.62 -4.03
N ARG A 180 -12.91 6.37 -3.61
CA ARG A 180 -13.88 5.62 -2.82
C ARG A 180 -13.99 6.14 -1.39
N LEU A 181 -12.89 6.71 -0.87
CA LEU A 181 -12.82 7.29 0.47
C LEU A 181 -13.11 8.79 0.46
N TYR A 182 -12.66 9.51 -0.56
CA TYR A 182 -12.66 10.97 -0.55
C TYR A 182 -13.45 11.54 -1.72
N ASP A 183 -14.02 12.74 -1.53
CA ASP A 183 -14.70 13.46 -2.60
C ASP A 183 -13.70 14.21 -3.49
N MET A 184 -12.56 14.59 -2.91
CA MET A 184 -11.42 15.20 -3.59
C MET A 184 -10.13 14.62 -3.03
N VAL A 185 -9.09 14.56 -3.84
CA VAL A 185 -7.78 14.01 -3.44
C VAL A 185 -6.70 15.03 -3.72
N ARG A 186 -6.02 15.48 -2.68
CA ARG A 186 -4.74 16.16 -2.80
C ARG A 186 -3.67 15.11 -3.11
N ILE A 187 -2.81 15.39 -4.08
CA ILE A 187 -1.60 14.60 -4.29
C ILE A 187 -0.42 15.46 -3.85
N ASP A 188 0.23 15.03 -2.78
CA ASP A 188 1.45 15.68 -2.29
C ASP A 188 2.58 15.58 -3.31
N HIS A 189 3.49 16.56 -3.29
CA HIS A 189 4.61 16.68 -4.21
C HIS A 189 4.23 16.53 -5.70
N PHE A 190 3.10 17.14 -6.08
CA PHE A 190 2.52 17.07 -7.44
C PHE A 190 3.51 17.40 -8.57
N ARG A 191 4.51 18.27 -8.31
CA ARG A 191 5.57 18.59 -9.28
C ARG A 191 6.32 17.35 -9.78
N GLY A 192 6.35 16.28 -8.98
CA GLY A 192 6.92 14.97 -9.30
C GLY A 192 6.37 14.34 -10.59
N PHE A 193 5.14 14.69 -10.99
CA PHE A 193 4.58 14.25 -12.28
C PHE A 193 5.19 14.96 -13.49
N ALA A 194 5.72 16.18 -13.31
CA ALA A 194 6.43 16.91 -14.35
C ALA A 194 7.91 16.54 -14.39
N ALA A 195 8.54 16.48 -13.21
CA ALA A 195 9.90 15.99 -13.01
C ALA A 195 10.08 15.61 -11.53
N TYR A 196 10.91 14.61 -11.24
CA TYR A 196 11.31 14.23 -9.89
C TYR A 196 12.84 14.29 -9.75
N TRP A 197 13.33 14.32 -8.52
CA TRP A 197 14.77 14.26 -8.22
C TRP A 197 15.15 12.81 -7.92
N GLU A 198 16.20 12.31 -8.56
CA GLU A 198 16.56 10.89 -8.57
C GLU A 198 17.93 10.70 -7.94
N VAL A 199 17.96 10.25 -6.69
CA VAL A 199 19.23 10.05 -5.97
C VAL A 199 19.62 8.57 -6.05
N PRO A 200 20.86 8.21 -6.46
CA PRO A 200 21.34 6.83 -6.38
C PRO A 200 21.19 6.25 -4.98
N ALA A 201 20.71 5.00 -4.90
CA ALA A 201 20.59 4.33 -3.62
C ALA A 201 21.98 4.15 -2.97
N GLY A 202 22.05 4.35 -1.65
CA GLY A 202 23.29 4.30 -0.87
C GLY A 202 23.92 5.67 -0.60
N GLU A 203 23.50 6.73 -1.28
CA GLU A 203 23.87 8.11 -0.91
C GLU A 203 23.36 8.46 0.49
N ALA A 204 24.15 9.23 1.24
CA ALA A 204 23.77 9.70 2.58
C ALA A 204 22.93 11.00 2.55
N THR A 205 22.90 11.69 1.41
CA THR A 205 22.22 12.97 1.21
C THR A 205 21.59 13.04 -0.19
N ALA A 206 20.81 14.09 -0.47
CA ALA A 206 20.20 14.28 -1.79
C ALA A 206 21.00 15.20 -2.73
N ILE A 207 22.28 15.48 -2.41
CA ILE A 207 23.14 16.37 -3.22
C ILE A 207 23.38 15.80 -4.62
N ASN A 208 23.62 14.49 -4.71
CA ASN A 208 23.99 13.81 -5.94
C ASN A 208 22.76 13.13 -6.57
N GLY A 209 21.85 13.89 -7.17
CA GLY A 209 20.66 13.33 -7.84
C GLY A 209 20.25 14.05 -9.12
#